data_AF-A0A5D0CX79-F1
#
_entry.id   AF-A0A5D0CX79-F1
#
_cell.length_a   1.000
_cell.length_b   1.000
_cell.length_c   1.000
_cell.angle_alpha   90.00
_cell.angle_beta   90.00
_cell.angle_gamma   90.00
#
_symmetry.space_group_name_H-M   'P 1'
#
loop_
_entity.id
_entity.type
_entity.pdbx_description
1 polymer ?
#
loop_
_entity_poly.entity_id
_entity_poly.type
_entity_poly.pdbx_seq_one_letter_code
_entity_poly.pdbx_strand_id
1 'polypeptide(L)'
;MRRSRKYIIAILTLIVVAIPTYSLVITPLLQKDQVKEAIINHLKNHGYSQSDYYLNINFHWGNKLIGYDQYRIKVIYKDEPDVNYYYSYRNKKIYSIGVAPTGKREEKDFKHME
;
A
#
# COMPACT_ATOMS: atom_id res chain seq x y z
N MET A 1 -18.49 -43.32 -17.23
CA MET A 1 -19.06 -41.97 -16.94
C MET A 1 -18.92 -41.47 -15.50
N ARG A 2 -18.96 -42.30 -14.44
CA ARG A 2 -18.94 -41.83 -13.04
C ARG A 2 -17.58 -41.30 -12.54
N ARG A 3 -16.46 -41.82 -13.06
CA ARG A 3 -15.09 -41.39 -12.67
C ARG A 3 -14.73 -40.01 -13.24
N SER A 4 -15.07 -39.72 -14.49
CA SER A 4 -14.81 -38.41 -15.13
C SER A 4 -15.53 -37.25 -14.44
N ARG A 5 -16.76 -37.46 -13.94
CA ARG A 5 -17.49 -36.42 -13.17
C ARG A 5 -16.78 -36.04 -11.87
N LYS A 6 -16.13 -36.98 -11.17
CA LYS A 6 -15.36 -36.69 -9.95
C LYS A 6 -14.15 -35.81 -10.25
N TYR A 7 -13.45 -36.06 -11.35
CA TYR A 7 -12.32 -35.23 -11.80
C TYR A 7 -12.77 -33.83 -12.21
N ILE A 8 -13.89 -33.70 -12.92
CA ILE A 8 -14.45 -32.39 -13.30
C ILE A 8 -14.81 -31.58 -12.06
N ILE A 9 -15.47 -32.19 -11.07
CA ILE A 9 -15.81 -31.52 -9.80
C ILE A 9 -14.53 -31.12 -9.06
N ALA A 10 -13.53 -32.00 -8.96
CA ALA A 10 -12.25 -31.68 -8.30
C ALA A 10 -11.54 -30.49 -8.97
N ILE A 11 -11.49 -30.46 -10.32
CA ILE A 11 -10.89 -29.36 -11.08
C ILE A 11 -11.66 -28.06 -10.86
N LEU A 12 -12.99 -28.08 -10.91
CA LEU A 12 -13.82 -26.91 -10.62
C LEU A 12 -13.58 -26.40 -9.20
N THR A 13 -13.48 -27.30 -8.22
CA THR A 13 -13.22 -26.93 -6.82
C THR A 13 -11.83 -26.29 -6.69
N LEU A 14 -10.82 -26.83 -7.38
CA LEU A 14 -9.47 -26.28 -7.40
C LEU A 14 -9.44 -24.86 -8.00
N ILE A 15 -10.14 -24.65 -9.12
CA ILE A 15 -10.23 -23.33 -9.78
C ILE A 15 -10.92 -22.31 -8.86
N VAL A 16 -12.02 -22.73 -8.22
CA VAL A 16 -12.77 -21.89 -7.26
C VAL A 16 -11.93 -21.49 -6.06
N VAL A 17 -10.94 -22.28 -5.64
CA VAL A 17 -10.01 -21.91 -4.56
C VAL A 17 -8.82 -21.10 -5.08
N ALA A 18 -8.28 -21.45 -6.25
CA ALA A 18 -7.08 -20.84 -6.82
C ALA A 18 -7.29 -19.38 -7.27
N ILE A 19 -8.42 -19.06 -7.91
CA ILE A 19 -8.73 -17.70 -8.37
C ILE A 19 -8.83 -16.70 -7.20
N PRO A 20 -9.61 -16.96 -6.13
CA PRO A 20 -9.67 -16.06 -5.00
C PRO A 20 -8.35 -16.01 -4.22
N THR A 21 -7.60 -17.11 -4.07
CA THR A 21 -6.27 -17.02 -3.43
C THR A 21 -5.30 -16.15 -4.22
N TYR A 22 -5.26 -16.27 -5.55
CA TYR A 22 -4.40 -15.43 -6.38
C TYR A 22 -4.80 -13.94 -6.31
N SER A 23 -6.09 -13.64 -6.48
CA SER A 23 -6.61 -12.27 -6.49
C SER A 23 -6.64 -11.61 -5.10
N LEU A 24 -6.91 -12.38 -4.04
CA LEU A 24 -7.06 -11.89 -2.67
C LEU A 24 -5.78 -12.00 -1.83
N VAL A 25 -4.76 -12.76 -2.25
CA VAL A 25 -3.55 -12.91 -1.40
C VAL A 25 -2.30 -12.53 -2.17
N ILE A 26 -2.14 -13.02 -3.40
CA ILE A 26 -0.88 -12.87 -4.14
C ILE A 26 -0.77 -11.48 -4.77
N THR A 27 -1.83 -10.97 -5.42
CA THR A 27 -1.75 -9.64 -6.08
C THR A 27 -1.47 -8.46 -5.15
N PRO A 28 -2.05 -8.37 -3.94
CA PRO A 28 -1.69 -7.32 -2.97
C PRO A 28 -0.25 -7.48 -2.46
N LEU A 29 0.23 -8.71 -2.24
CA LEU A 29 1.58 -8.91 -1.73
C LEU A 29 2.62 -8.38 -2.73
N LEU A 30 2.50 -8.76 -4.00
CA LEU A 30 3.39 -8.30 -5.07
C LEU A 30 3.35 -6.78 -5.27
N GLN A 31 2.16 -6.19 -5.15
CA GLN A 31 2.02 -4.75 -5.30
C GLN A 31 2.56 -3.97 -4.10
N LYS A 32 2.57 -4.55 -2.88
CA LYS A 32 3.13 -3.89 -1.69
C LYS A 32 4.62 -3.62 -1.84
N ASP A 33 5.38 -4.57 -2.40
CA ASP A 33 6.82 -4.39 -2.64
C ASP A 33 7.08 -3.30 -3.70
N GLN A 34 6.29 -3.29 -4.77
CA GLN A 34 6.34 -2.23 -5.78
C GLN A 34 6.03 -0.84 -5.20
N VAL A 35 5.01 -0.75 -4.35
CA VAL A 35 4.64 0.50 -3.65
C VAL A 35 5.77 0.95 -2.74
N LYS A 36 6.40 0.01 -2.02
CA LYS A 36 7.53 0.27 -1.14
C LYS A 36 8.73 0.82 -1.91
N GLU A 37 9.11 0.19 -3.02
CA GLU A 37 10.19 0.69 -3.88
C GLU A 37 9.86 2.07 -4.46
N ALA A 38 8.62 2.28 -4.90
CA ALA A 38 8.18 3.55 -5.47
C ALA A 38 8.29 4.71 -4.45
N ILE A 39 7.83 4.51 -3.20
CA ILE A 39 7.97 5.55 -2.16
C ILE A 39 9.42 5.77 -1.75
N ILE A 40 10.24 4.71 -1.64
CA ILE A 40 11.66 4.86 -1.32
C ILE A 40 12.36 5.69 -2.40
N ASN A 41 12.09 5.40 -3.68
CA ASN A 41 12.67 6.16 -4.79
C ASN A 41 12.16 7.60 -4.82
N HIS A 42 10.87 7.82 -4.56
CA HIS A 42 10.29 9.17 -4.45
C HIS A 42 11.00 9.99 -3.38
N LEU A 43 11.14 9.44 -2.16
CA LEU A 43 11.81 10.13 -1.04
C LEU A 43 13.30 10.34 -1.30
N LYS A 44 13.98 9.37 -1.92
CA LYS A 44 15.39 9.49 -2.31
C LYS A 44 15.61 10.61 -3.32
N ASN A 45 14.70 10.75 -4.29
CA ASN A 45 14.77 11.85 -5.27
C ASN A 45 14.55 13.22 -4.63
N HIS A 46 13.91 13.27 -3.46
CA HIS A 46 13.75 14.48 -2.65
C HIS A 46 14.88 14.68 -1.62
N GLY A 47 15.94 13.87 -1.68
CA GLY A 47 17.13 14.02 -0.83
C GLY A 47 17.07 13.26 0.50
N TYR A 48 16.02 12.49 0.76
CA TYR A 48 15.90 11.71 2.00
C TYR A 48 16.53 10.32 1.88
N SER A 49 17.28 9.93 2.88
CA SER A 49 17.77 8.56 3.05
C SER A 49 16.75 7.73 3.83
N GLN A 50 16.81 6.40 3.70
CA GLN A 50 15.95 5.50 4.48
C GLN A 50 16.15 5.62 6.00
N SER A 51 17.30 6.15 6.45
CA SER A 51 17.54 6.42 7.87
C SER A 51 16.82 7.65 8.39
N ASP A 52 16.23 8.49 7.54
CA ASP A 52 15.63 9.77 7.96
C ASP A 52 14.16 9.65 8.31
N TYR A 53 13.53 8.51 8.02
CA TYR A 53 12.11 8.31 8.22
C TYR A 53 11.74 6.89 8.66
N TYR A 54 10.55 6.78 9.23
CA TYR A 54 9.84 5.52 9.39
C TYR A 54 8.74 5.41 8.34
N LEU A 55 8.70 4.27 7.65
CA LEU A 55 7.74 3.99 6.58
C LEU A 55 6.74 2.93 7.00
N ASN A 56 5.45 3.26 6.94
CA ASN A 56 4.35 2.34 7.20
C ASN A 56 3.43 2.28 5.98
N ILE A 57 3.27 1.08 5.41
CA ILE A 57 2.44 0.83 4.23
C ILE A 57 1.32 -0.13 4.61
N ASN A 58 0.08 0.38 4.61
CA ASN A 58 -1.10 -0.38 4.97
C ASN A 58 -2.00 -0.61 3.76
N PHE A 59 -2.33 -1.88 3.54
CA PHE A 59 -3.26 -2.31 2.50
C PHE A 59 -4.70 -2.28 3.01
N HIS A 60 -5.59 -1.63 2.27
CA HIS A 60 -7.01 -1.51 2.59
C HIS A 60 -7.84 -2.27 1.55
N TRP A 61 -8.33 -3.45 1.95
CA TRP A 61 -9.17 -4.32 1.12
C TRP A 61 -10.43 -3.63 0.61
N GLY A 62 -11.10 -2.88 1.50
CA GLY A 62 -12.30 -2.13 1.14
C GLY A 62 -12.03 -1.21 -0.04
N ASN A 63 -10.97 -0.41 0.02
CA ASN A 63 -10.62 0.54 -1.03
C ASN A 63 -10.42 -0.13 -2.40
N LYS A 64 -9.77 -1.31 -2.44
CA LYS A 64 -9.61 -2.07 -3.70
C LYS A 64 -10.95 -2.45 -4.33
N LEU A 65 -11.93 -2.86 -3.53
CA LEU A 65 -13.25 -3.29 -4.01
C LEU A 65 -14.08 -2.11 -4.57
N ILE A 66 -13.94 -0.93 -3.97
CA ILE A 66 -14.64 0.30 -4.41
C ILE A 66 -13.82 1.18 -5.36
N GLY A 67 -12.69 0.68 -5.86
CA GLY A 67 -11.85 1.38 -6.86
C GLY A 67 -11.03 2.56 -6.33
N TYR A 68 -10.91 2.70 -5.01
CA TYR A 68 -10.05 3.69 -4.35
C TYR A 68 -8.62 3.17 -4.20
N ASP A 69 -7.72 4.08 -3.82
CA ASP A 69 -6.32 3.75 -3.56
C ASP A 69 -6.20 2.73 -2.43
N GLN A 70 -5.71 1.55 -2.80
CA GLN A 70 -5.65 0.37 -1.96
C GLN A 70 -4.48 0.41 -0.95
N TYR A 71 -3.49 1.28 -1.16
CA TYR A 71 -2.36 1.47 -0.24
C TYR A 71 -2.42 2.85 0.38
N ARG A 72 -2.44 2.89 1.70
CA ARG A 72 -2.17 4.12 2.47
C ARG A 72 -0.72 4.06 2.92
N ILE A 73 0.07 5.00 2.43
CA ILE A 73 1.49 5.12 2.77
C ILE A 73 1.60 6.22 3.80
N LYS A 74 2.24 5.93 4.93
CA LYS A 74 2.52 6.87 5.99
C LYS A 74 4.04 6.96 6.16
N VAL A 75 4.55 8.17 6.07
CA VAL A 75 5.96 8.51 6.32
C VAL A 75 5.99 9.37 7.57
N ILE A 76 6.85 9.03 8.51
CA ILE A 76 7.12 9.81 9.72
C ILE A 76 8.60 10.17 9.67
N TYR A 77 8.91 11.43 9.43
CA TYR A 77 10.30 11.91 9.42
C TYR A 77 10.82 11.98 10.85
N LYS A 78 12.09 11.65 11.05
CA LYS A 78 12.69 11.58 12.39
C LYS A 78 12.86 12.95 13.03
N ASP A 79 13.01 14.01 12.25
CA ASP A 79 13.09 15.40 12.69
C ASP A 79 11.71 16.03 12.93
N GLU A 80 10.62 15.41 12.44
CA GLU A 80 9.23 15.75 12.75
C GLU A 80 8.42 14.49 13.13
N PRO A 81 8.77 13.83 14.26
CA PRO A 81 8.18 12.53 14.63
C PRO A 81 6.71 12.64 15.05
N ASP A 82 6.24 13.85 15.33
CA ASP A 82 4.87 14.16 15.70
C ASP A 82 3.99 14.51 14.49
N VAL A 83 4.48 14.35 13.26
CA VAL A 83 3.74 14.62 12.03
C VAL A 83 3.68 13.38 11.15
N ASN A 84 2.48 13.02 10.70
CA ASN A 84 2.28 11.97 9.71
C ASN A 84 2.14 12.57 8.32
N TYR A 85 3.00 12.16 7.39
CA TYR A 85 2.87 12.48 5.98
C TYR A 85 2.23 11.32 5.26
N TYR A 86 1.10 11.58 4.61
CA TYR A 86 0.34 10.56 3.91
C TYR A 86 0.58 10.67 2.41
N TYR A 87 0.89 9.52 1.82
CA TYR A 87 1.07 9.37 0.39
C TYR A 87 0.14 8.28 -0.16
N SER A 88 -0.17 8.42 -1.43
CA SER A 88 -0.88 7.41 -2.22
C SER A 88 -0.03 6.94 -3.39
N TYR A 89 -0.26 5.70 -3.83
CA TYR A 89 0.37 5.12 -5.00
C TYR A 89 -0.68 4.82 -6.06
N ARG A 90 -0.60 5.55 -7.18
CA ARG A 90 -1.51 5.41 -8.32
C ARG A 90 -0.74 5.50 -9.63
N ASN A 91 -1.07 4.67 -10.61
CA ASN A 91 -0.42 4.70 -11.94
C ASN A 91 1.12 4.67 -11.89
N LYS A 92 1.68 3.86 -10.98
CA LYS A 92 3.14 3.74 -10.74
C LYS A 92 3.82 5.03 -10.24
N LYS A 93 3.06 5.96 -9.69
CA LYS A 93 3.55 7.23 -9.16
C LYS A 93 3.07 7.43 -7.73
N ILE A 94 3.89 8.13 -6.96
CA ILE A 94 3.60 8.55 -5.60
C ILE A 94 3.03 9.96 -5.64
N TYR A 95 2.02 10.20 -4.81
CA TYR A 95 1.39 11.50 -4.64
C TYR A 95 1.21 11.79 -3.16
N SER A 96 1.56 12.99 -2.71
CA SER A 96 1.17 13.48 -1.39
C SER A 96 -0.35 13.64 -1.35
N ILE A 97 -0.98 13.11 -0.30
CA ILE A 97 -2.44 13.21 -0.10
C ILE A 97 -2.81 14.00 1.15
N GLY A 98 -1.82 14.39 1.96
CA GLY A 98 -2.03 15.26 3.10
C GLY A 98 -1.05 15.00 4.24
N VAL A 99 -1.11 15.90 5.21
CA VAL A 99 -0.30 15.87 6.42
C VAL A 99 -1.25 15.92 7.61
N ALA A 100 -0.98 15.14 8.64
CA ALA A 100 -1.73 15.25 9.89
C ALA A 100 -0.77 15.30 11.09
N PRO A 101 -0.86 16.33 11.94
CA PRO A 101 -0.15 16.33 13.20
C PRO A 101 -0.69 15.23 14.11
N THR A 102 0.14 14.79 15.04
CA THR A 102 -0.24 13.91 16.14
C THR A 102 -0.08 14.65 17.46
N GLY A 103 -1.01 14.43 18.39
CA GLY A 103 -0.98 15.10 19.68
C GLY A 103 -1.50 16.54 19.62
N LYS A 104 -0.78 17.47 20.24
CA LYS A 104 -1.23 18.87 20.48
C LYS A 104 -0.57 19.90 19.56
N ARG A 105 0.17 19.48 18.53
CA ARG A 105 0.83 20.41 17.61
C ARG A 105 -0.22 21.15 16.77
N GLU A 106 -0.17 22.47 16.80
CA GLU A 106 -0.98 23.30 15.90
C GLU A 106 -0.51 23.11 14.45
N GLU A 107 -1.44 23.10 13.50
CA GLU A 107 -1.16 23.00 12.06
C GLU A 107 -0.46 24.27 11.53
N LYS A 108 0.85 24.38 11.73
CA LYS A 108 1.67 25.45 11.13
C LYS A 108 3.04 24.91 10.71
N ASP A 109 3.42 25.24 9.47
CA ASP A 109 4.75 25.09 8.86
C ASP A 109 5.38 23.68 8.95
N PHE A 110 4.71 22.67 8.38
CA PHE A 110 5.26 21.33 8.21
C PHE A 110 6.42 21.34 7.19
N LYS A 111 7.61 20.89 7.59
CA LYS A 111 8.85 21.06 6.78
C LYS A 111 8.86 20.25 5.50
N HIS A 112 8.19 19.10 5.51
CA HIS A 112 8.23 18.12 4.41
C HIS A 112 6.94 18.08 3.59
N MET A 113 6.12 19.14 3.63
CA MET A 113 4.92 19.23 2.81
C MET A 113 5.31 19.51 1.35
N GLU A 114 4.92 18.59 0.46
CA GLU A 114 5.06 18.71 -1.01
C GLU A 114 3.86 19.42 -1.66
#